data_AF-A0A955XSJ9-F1
#
_entry.id   AF-A0A955XSJ9-F1
#
_cell.length_a   1.000
_cell.length_b   1.000
_cell.length_c   1.000
_cell.angle_alpha   90.00
_cell.angle_beta   90.00
_cell.angle_gamma   90.00
#
_symmetry.space_group_name_H-M   'P 1'
#
loop_
_entity.id
_entity.type
_entity.pdbx_description
1 polymer ?
#
loop_
_entity_poly.entity_id
_entity_poly.type
_entity_poly.pdbx_seq_one_letter_code
_entity_poly.pdbx_strand_id
1 'polypeptide(L)'
;MSRVTHSFPLFLLVFTVLTGCSSEENPTPEVDSPVQSQTPNTNEPNRQGEPQQNRRPVATDGSGAGPSVLGTPTPLSDQEARAIINALREPDVLEIDHLLNRGDVRELTHFGDVLNAGPLEGLEFDESYNALRLGGTDHLGVTLQVWRYPNSRRATERFQRLRETYPISSDSIVVVGDFSFTAEFADIRQLVFLEERLNHVVALACDTEVCPSMDEVVALADRVSRRL
;
A
#
# COMPACT_ATOMS: atom_id res chain seq x y z
N MET A 1 40.92 3.30 -33.17
CA MET A 1 41.49 3.07 -31.83
C MET A 1 41.98 4.40 -31.27
N SER A 2 41.15 5.09 -30.48
CA SER A 2 41.58 6.26 -29.70
C SER A 2 40.75 6.28 -28.42
N ARG A 3 41.39 5.97 -27.29
CA ARG A 3 40.77 6.06 -25.96
C ARG A 3 41.00 7.47 -25.44
N VAL A 4 39.91 8.20 -25.19
CA VAL A 4 39.94 9.49 -24.50
C VAL A 4 39.67 9.20 -23.02
N THR A 5 40.70 9.28 -22.18
CA THR A 5 40.58 9.21 -20.73
C THR A 5 40.24 10.60 -20.20
N HIS A 6 39.05 10.78 -19.63
CA HIS A 6 38.70 11.97 -18.85
C HIS A 6 38.92 11.68 -17.37
N SER A 7 39.90 12.36 -16.80
CA SER A 7 40.19 12.40 -15.37
C SER A 7 39.23 13.40 -14.73
N PHE A 8 38.27 12.93 -13.93
CA PHE A 8 37.43 13.79 -13.11
C PHE A 8 38.11 14.04 -11.75
N PRO A 9 38.27 15.30 -11.30
CA PRO A 9 38.80 15.59 -9.98
C PRO A 9 37.77 15.30 -8.89
N LEU A 10 38.21 14.51 -7.91
CA LEU A 10 37.53 14.21 -6.65
C LEU A 10 37.38 15.49 -5.82
N PHE A 11 36.20 16.10 -5.83
CA PHE A 11 35.88 17.22 -4.92
C PHE A 11 35.43 16.65 -3.56
N LEU A 12 36.33 16.76 -2.59
CA LEU A 12 36.13 16.37 -1.20
C LEU A 12 35.44 17.55 -0.48
N LEU A 13 34.11 17.51 -0.40
CA LEU A 13 33.32 18.50 0.36
C LEU A 13 33.29 18.10 1.84
N VAL A 14 34.06 18.83 2.64
CA VAL A 14 34.02 18.83 4.11
C VAL A 14 32.85 19.73 4.53
N PHE A 15 31.77 19.15 5.06
CA PHE A 15 30.73 19.92 5.74
C PHE A 15 31.02 19.97 7.25
N THR A 16 31.40 21.16 7.69
CA THR A 16 31.58 21.55 9.09
C THR A 16 30.21 21.63 9.77
N VAL A 17 30.00 20.84 10.82
CA VAL A 17 28.82 20.94 11.70
C VAL A 17 28.99 22.16 12.59
N LEU A 18 28.15 23.18 12.41
CA LEU A 18 28.00 24.29 13.35
C LEU A 18 26.79 24.02 14.25
N THR A 19 27.08 23.58 15.48
CA THR A 19 26.18 23.65 16.63
C THR A 19 25.97 25.10 17.03
N GLY A 20 24.78 25.64 16.78
CA GLY A 20 24.33 26.93 17.31
C GLY A 20 23.21 26.72 18.32
N CYS A 21 23.54 26.69 19.61
CA CYS A 21 22.58 26.93 20.68
C CYS A 21 22.30 28.43 20.74
N SER A 22 21.04 28.84 20.61
CA SER A 22 20.60 30.16 21.05
C SER A 22 19.41 29.99 21.98
N SER A 23 19.69 30.15 23.28
CA SER A 23 18.70 30.50 24.29
C SER A 23 18.23 31.91 23.99
N GLU A 24 16.93 32.09 23.77
CA GLU A 24 16.29 33.39 23.97
C GLU A 24 15.08 33.19 24.89
N GLU A 25 15.28 33.72 26.09
CA GLU A 25 14.37 33.79 27.22
C GLU A 25 13.45 34.99 26.99
N ASN A 26 12.13 34.79 27.00
CA ASN A 26 11.16 35.90 26.97
C ASN A 26 10.04 35.59 27.97
N PRO A 27 9.73 36.50 28.92
CA PRO A 27 8.86 36.20 30.05
C PRO A 27 7.37 36.23 29.70
N THR A 28 6.68 35.39 30.46
CA THR A 28 5.24 35.17 30.59
C THR A 28 4.42 36.44 30.78
N PRO A 29 3.19 36.49 30.24
CA PRO A 29 2.07 37.08 30.92
C PRO A 29 1.16 36.00 31.53
N GLU A 30 1.01 36.11 32.85
CA GLU A 30 0.02 35.44 33.71
C GLU A 30 -1.39 35.55 33.11
N VAL A 31 -2.01 34.41 32.81
CA VAL A 31 -3.47 34.32 32.62
C VAL A 31 -3.97 33.18 33.50
N ASP A 32 -4.48 33.58 34.66
CA ASP A 32 -5.29 32.77 35.55
C ASP A 32 -6.50 32.21 34.79
N SER A 33 -6.64 30.89 34.76
CA SER A 33 -7.91 30.23 34.52
C SER A 33 -7.96 28.90 35.29
N PRO A 34 -9.05 28.64 36.03
CA PRO A 34 -9.12 27.53 36.97
C PRO A 34 -9.21 26.17 36.27
N VAL A 35 -8.35 25.27 36.72
CA VAL A 35 -8.33 23.85 36.43
C VAL A 35 -9.61 23.18 36.94
N GLN A 36 -10.46 22.72 36.02
CA GLN A 36 -11.44 21.67 36.32
C GLN A 36 -10.78 20.31 36.11
N SER A 37 -10.32 19.73 37.21
CA SER A 37 -9.91 18.33 37.28
C SER A 37 -11.14 17.44 37.11
N GLN A 38 -11.29 16.82 35.94
CA GLN A 38 -12.19 15.68 35.76
C GLN A 38 -11.37 14.39 35.76
N THR A 39 -11.66 13.55 36.74
CA THR A 39 -11.10 12.22 36.96
C THR A 39 -11.54 11.24 35.88
N PRO A 40 -10.65 10.39 35.33
CA PRO A 40 -11.06 9.16 34.69
C PRO A 40 -11.26 8.07 35.75
N ASN A 41 -12.52 7.73 36.01
CA ASN A 41 -12.91 6.47 36.64
C ASN A 41 -12.67 5.34 35.62
N THR A 42 -11.60 4.57 35.79
CA THR A 42 -11.43 3.26 35.13
C THR A 42 -11.51 2.18 36.20
N ASN A 43 -12.73 1.80 36.54
CA ASN A 43 -13.05 0.52 37.16
C ASN A 43 -13.60 -0.38 36.05
N GLU A 44 -12.89 -1.43 35.64
CA GLU A 44 -13.51 -2.71 35.27
C GLU A 44 -12.46 -3.83 35.21
N PRO A 45 -12.88 -5.09 35.43
CA PRO A 45 -12.21 -5.96 36.37
C PRO A 45 -11.45 -7.08 35.67
N ASN A 46 -10.38 -7.46 36.35
CA ASN A 46 -9.71 -8.75 36.32
C ASN A 46 -10.68 -9.93 36.06
N ARG A 47 -10.52 -10.61 34.91
CA ARG A 47 -11.02 -11.98 34.68
C ARG A 47 -9.83 -12.93 34.53
N GLN A 48 -9.35 -13.39 35.68
CA GLN A 48 -8.71 -14.70 35.82
C GLN A 48 -9.80 -15.79 35.83
N GLY A 49 -9.57 -16.87 35.09
CA GLY A 49 -10.43 -18.07 35.12
C GLY A 49 -10.03 -19.11 34.08
N GLU A 50 -9.14 -20.02 34.50
CA GLU A 50 -8.82 -21.40 34.05
C GLU A 50 -10.00 -22.25 33.48
N PRO A 51 -9.81 -23.53 33.04
CA PRO A 51 -8.60 -24.39 33.00
C PRO A 51 -8.38 -25.14 31.66
N GLN A 52 -7.18 -25.73 31.58
CA GLN A 52 -6.84 -26.85 30.69
C GLN A 52 -7.83 -28.02 30.84
N GLN A 53 -8.28 -28.63 29.73
CA GLN A 53 -8.77 -30.00 29.78
C GLN A 53 -8.55 -30.77 28.46
N ASN A 54 -7.87 -31.90 28.64
CA ASN A 54 -8.11 -33.17 27.95
C ASN A 54 -7.39 -33.45 26.62
N ARG A 55 -6.05 -33.61 26.67
CA ARG A 55 -5.33 -34.46 25.71
C ARG A 55 -5.40 -35.91 26.17
N ARG A 56 -6.26 -36.71 25.55
CA ARG A 56 -6.16 -38.17 25.54
C ARG A 56 -5.20 -38.60 24.41
N PRO A 57 -4.16 -39.41 24.67
CA PRO A 57 -3.54 -40.20 23.63
C PRO A 57 -4.41 -41.44 23.39
N VAL A 58 -5.10 -41.49 22.25
CA VAL A 58 -5.72 -42.72 21.78
C VAL A 58 -4.64 -43.50 21.05
N ALA A 59 -4.18 -44.58 21.67
CA ALA A 59 -3.48 -45.65 20.98
C ALA A 59 -4.49 -46.33 20.03
N THR A 60 -4.13 -46.45 18.75
CA THR A 60 -4.79 -47.39 17.85
C THR A 60 -3.70 -48.19 17.18
N ASP A 61 -3.39 -49.30 17.82
CA ASP A 61 -2.70 -50.44 17.24
C ASP A 61 -3.73 -51.19 16.39
N GLY A 62 -3.39 -51.47 15.12
CA GLY A 62 -4.38 -51.95 14.16
C GLY A 62 -3.78 -52.35 12.83
N SER A 63 -2.80 -53.25 12.88
CA SER A 63 -2.29 -54.01 11.74
C SER A 63 -3.44 -54.68 10.96
N GLY A 64 -3.54 -54.35 9.68
CA GLY A 64 -4.55 -54.86 8.77
C GLY A 64 -4.14 -54.65 7.32
N ALA A 65 -3.07 -55.31 6.90
CA ALA A 65 -2.67 -55.40 5.49
C ALA A 65 -3.66 -56.33 4.76
N GLY A 66 -4.76 -55.76 4.27
CA GLY A 66 -5.63 -56.37 3.26
C GLY A 66 -5.26 -55.84 1.87
N PRO A 67 -5.28 -56.69 0.82
CA PRO A 67 -4.96 -56.27 -0.55
C PRO A 67 -5.96 -55.20 -1.02
N SER A 68 -5.44 -54.05 -1.44
CA SER A 68 -6.22 -52.97 -2.04
C SER A 68 -6.89 -53.47 -3.32
N VAL A 69 -8.17 -53.78 -3.20
CA VAL A 69 -9.09 -53.92 -4.32
C VAL A 69 -9.12 -52.58 -5.04
N LEU A 70 -8.83 -52.57 -6.34
CA LEU A 70 -9.04 -51.43 -7.23
C LEU A 70 -10.51 -50.99 -7.07
N GLY A 71 -10.73 -49.96 -6.25
CA GLY A 71 -12.03 -49.36 -6.07
C GLY A 71 -12.46 -48.73 -7.38
N THR A 72 -13.61 -49.16 -7.89
CA THR A 72 -14.31 -48.48 -8.98
C THR A 72 -14.47 -47.01 -8.59
N PRO A 73 -14.04 -46.05 -9.44
CA PRO A 73 -14.17 -44.63 -9.11
C PRO A 73 -15.65 -44.32 -8.87
N THR A 74 -15.97 -43.93 -7.64
CA THR A 74 -17.31 -43.47 -7.28
C THR A 74 -17.61 -42.25 -8.15
N PRO A 75 -18.73 -42.22 -8.89
CA PRO A 75 -19.10 -41.06 -9.68
C PRO A 75 -19.26 -39.85 -8.74
N LEU A 76 -18.54 -38.77 -9.02
CA LEU A 76 -18.70 -37.51 -8.30
C LEU A 76 -20.16 -37.08 -8.37
N SER A 77 -20.73 -36.67 -7.23
CA SER A 77 -22.05 -36.07 -7.22
C SER A 77 -22.05 -34.74 -7.98
N ASP A 78 -23.19 -34.36 -8.56
CA ASP A 78 -23.34 -33.07 -9.24
C ASP A 78 -23.00 -31.88 -8.33
N GLN A 79 -23.18 -32.03 -7.02
CA GLN A 79 -22.85 -31.02 -6.03
C GLN A 79 -21.33 -30.84 -5.86
N GLU A 80 -20.57 -31.93 -5.79
CA GLU A 80 -19.10 -31.89 -5.73
C GLU A 80 -18.51 -31.36 -7.03
N ALA A 81 -19.06 -31.77 -8.19
CA ALA A 81 -18.64 -31.25 -9.48
C ALA A 81 -18.82 -29.73 -9.58
N ARG A 82 -19.96 -29.19 -9.10
CA ARG A 82 -20.19 -27.73 -9.06
C ARG A 82 -19.29 -27.01 -8.07
N ALA A 83 -19.01 -27.61 -6.92
CA ALA A 83 -18.09 -27.03 -5.94
C ALA A 83 -16.66 -26.92 -6.50
N ILE A 84 -16.20 -27.94 -7.23
CA ILE A 84 -14.90 -27.93 -7.90
C ILE A 84 -14.88 -26.88 -9.01
N ILE A 85 -15.92 -26.79 -9.85
CA ILE A 85 -16.00 -25.78 -10.92
C ILE A 85 -15.98 -24.36 -10.35
N ASN A 86 -16.73 -24.10 -9.27
CA ASN A 86 -16.72 -22.78 -8.62
C ASN A 86 -15.39 -22.48 -7.93
N ALA A 87 -14.73 -23.49 -7.36
CA ALA A 87 -13.39 -23.34 -6.76
C ALA A 87 -12.30 -23.12 -7.82
N LEU A 88 -12.53 -23.53 -9.07
CA LEU A 88 -11.64 -23.30 -10.22
C LEU A 88 -11.95 -21.97 -10.94
N ARG A 89 -13.03 -21.28 -10.57
CA ARG A 89 -13.31 -19.97 -11.15
C ARG A 89 -12.31 -18.98 -10.59
N GLU A 90 -11.47 -18.41 -11.45
CA GLU A 90 -10.58 -17.32 -11.05
C GLU A 90 -11.45 -16.18 -10.49
N PRO A 91 -11.06 -15.58 -9.35
CA PRO A 91 -11.78 -14.45 -8.77
C PRO A 91 -11.87 -13.33 -9.80
N ASP A 92 -12.98 -12.58 -9.80
CA ASP A 92 -13.19 -11.44 -10.70
C ASP A 92 -12.25 -10.29 -10.29
N VAL A 93 -11.01 -10.31 -10.77
CA VAL A 93 -10.00 -9.34 -10.37
C VAL A 93 -10.37 -7.95 -10.90
N LEU A 94 -10.24 -6.93 -10.06
CA LEU A 94 -10.45 -5.53 -10.46
C LEU A 94 -9.50 -5.16 -11.63
N GLU A 95 -10.05 -4.90 -12.82
CA GLU A 95 -9.25 -4.56 -14.01
C GLU A 95 -8.68 -3.12 -13.93
N ILE A 96 -7.35 -2.98 -13.88
CA ILE A 96 -6.68 -1.66 -13.77
C ILE A 96 -5.64 -1.38 -14.86
N ASP A 97 -5.41 -2.32 -15.78
CA ASP A 97 -4.33 -2.22 -16.79
C ASP A 97 -4.49 -1.03 -17.75
N HIS A 98 -5.72 -0.54 -17.91
CA HIS A 98 -6.03 0.60 -18.76
C HIS A 98 -5.82 1.96 -18.07
N LEU A 99 -5.71 1.99 -16.74
CA LEU A 99 -5.60 3.23 -15.98
C LEU A 99 -4.24 3.90 -16.18
N LEU A 100 -3.17 3.11 -16.19
CA LEU A 100 -1.81 3.59 -16.34
C LEU A 100 -0.97 2.60 -17.13
N ASN A 101 -0.31 3.07 -18.19
CA ASN A 101 0.63 2.25 -18.96
C ASN A 101 2.00 2.93 -19.08
N ARG A 102 2.97 2.18 -19.62
CA ARG A 102 4.36 2.64 -19.81
C ARG A 102 4.47 3.89 -20.69
N GLY A 103 3.57 4.03 -21.67
CA GLY A 103 3.52 5.21 -22.53
C GLY A 103 3.16 6.46 -21.75
N ASP A 104 2.18 6.37 -20.84
CA ASP A 104 1.79 7.48 -19.99
C ASP A 104 2.93 7.95 -19.08
N VAL A 105 3.64 7.00 -18.45
CA VAL A 105 4.78 7.33 -17.58
C VAL A 105 5.86 8.06 -18.39
N ARG A 106 6.24 7.53 -19.55
CA ARG A 106 7.26 8.17 -20.40
C ARG A 106 6.84 9.54 -20.91
N GLU A 107 5.58 9.70 -21.29
CA GLU A 107 5.05 10.97 -21.79
C GLU A 107 5.09 12.05 -20.70
N LEU A 108 4.67 11.70 -19.49
CA LEU A 108 4.46 12.67 -18.40
C LEU A 108 5.72 12.94 -17.57
N THR A 109 6.64 11.98 -17.46
CA THR A 109 7.84 12.13 -16.63
C THR A 109 9.14 12.21 -17.42
N HIS A 110 9.06 12.04 -18.75
CA HIS A 110 10.22 12.00 -19.64
C HIS A 110 11.25 10.92 -19.29
N PHE A 111 10.89 9.92 -18.49
CA PHE A 111 11.79 8.84 -18.10
C PHE A 111 12.16 7.97 -19.30
N GLY A 112 13.46 7.92 -19.63
CA GLY A 112 13.97 7.32 -20.87
C GLY A 112 14.15 5.80 -20.82
N ASP A 113 14.29 5.23 -19.63
CA ASP A 113 14.67 3.83 -19.47
C ASP A 113 13.49 2.86 -19.66
N VAL A 114 13.80 1.56 -19.57
CA VAL A 114 12.81 0.49 -19.73
C VAL A 114 12.10 0.24 -18.40
N LEU A 115 10.82 0.57 -18.36
CA LEU A 115 9.92 0.16 -17.29
C LEU A 115 9.32 -1.21 -17.62
N ASN A 116 9.45 -2.15 -16.68
CA ASN A 116 8.88 -3.48 -16.79
C ASN A 116 7.69 -3.60 -15.85
N ALA A 117 6.62 -4.23 -16.35
CA ALA A 117 5.52 -4.62 -15.49
C ALA A 117 5.98 -5.73 -14.54
N GLY A 118 5.65 -5.61 -13.27
CA GLY A 118 6.00 -6.61 -12.26
C GLY A 118 4.96 -6.66 -11.15
N PRO A 119 5.01 -7.71 -10.31
CA PRO A 119 4.15 -7.79 -9.15
C PRO A 119 4.54 -6.71 -8.12
N LEU A 120 3.54 -6.23 -7.40
CA LEU A 120 3.74 -5.49 -6.16
C LEU A 120 3.56 -6.48 -5.01
N GLU A 121 4.60 -6.73 -4.22
CA GLU A 121 4.52 -7.67 -3.11
C GLU A 121 3.64 -7.15 -1.97
N GLY A 122 2.96 -8.05 -1.27
CA GLY A 122 2.33 -7.78 0.02
C GLY A 122 0.83 -8.07 0.09
N LEU A 123 0.04 -7.67 -0.90
CA LEU A 123 -1.41 -7.86 -0.93
C LEU A 123 -1.84 -8.69 -2.13
N GLU A 124 -2.65 -9.72 -1.89
CA GLU A 124 -3.27 -10.52 -2.95
C GLU A 124 -4.35 -9.71 -3.67
N PHE A 125 -4.48 -9.92 -4.98
CA PHE A 125 -5.48 -9.23 -5.80
C PHE A 125 -6.84 -9.89 -5.65
N ASP A 126 -7.89 -9.07 -5.59
CA ASP A 126 -9.28 -9.52 -5.49
C ASP A 126 -10.24 -8.56 -6.22
N GLU A 127 -11.55 -8.78 -6.04
CA GLU A 127 -12.59 -7.95 -6.68
C GLU A 127 -12.64 -6.50 -6.16
N SER A 128 -11.97 -6.23 -5.04
CA SER A 128 -11.93 -4.95 -4.33
C SER A 128 -10.56 -4.27 -4.37
N TYR A 129 -9.51 -4.98 -4.78
CA TYR A 129 -8.15 -4.47 -4.79
C TYR A 129 -7.33 -5.07 -5.94
N ASN A 130 -6.62 -4.20 -6.65
CA ASN A 130 -5.56 -4.60 -7.57
C ASN A 130 -4.43 -3.57 -7.54
N ALA A 131 -3.24 -3.99 -7.95
CA ALA A 131 -2.08 -3.13 -8.05
C ALA A 131 -1.23 -3.42 -9.29
N LEU A 132 -0.62 -2.36 -9.81
CA LEU A 132 0.30 -2.37 -10.93
C LEU A 132 1.63 -1.79 -10.48
N ARG A 133 2.74 -2.42 -10.87
CA ARG A 133 4.09 -1.83 -10.78
C ARG A 133 4.72 -1.76 -12.15
N LEU A 134 5.24 -0.59 -12.50
CA LEU A 134 6.04 -0.30 -13.69
C LEU A 134 7.41 0.18 -13.22
N GLY A 135 8.42 -0.71 -13.17
CA GLY A 135 9.72 -0.38 -12.59
C GLY A 135 10.89 -1.09 -13.24
N GLY A 136 12.10 -0.75 -12.77
CA GLY A 136 13.35 -1.42 -13.14
C GLY A 136 13.66 -2.61 -12.24
N THR A 137 14.84 -3.20 -12.46
CA THR A 137 15.40 -4.24 -11.57
C THR A 137 15.80 -3.69 -10.21
N ASP A 138 16.32 -2.46 -10.19
CA ASP A 138 17.02 -1.90 -9.03
C ASP A 138 16.31 -0.70 -8.38
N HIS A 139 15.14 -0.30 -8.90
CA HIS A 139 14.35 0.82 -8.38
C HIS A 139 12.85 0.50 -8.41
N LEU A 140 12.07 1.22 -7.60
CA LEU A 140 10.65 0.97 -7.46
C LEU A 140 9.92 1.26 -8.77
N GLY A 141 10.24 2.40 -9.39
CA GLY A 141 9.55 2.93 -10.56
C GLY A 141 8.24 3.63 -10.19
N VAL A 142 7.16 3.32 -10.90
CA VAL A 142 5.81 3.77 -10.57
C VAL A 142 4.98 2.59 -10.07
N THR A 143 4.26 2.78 -8.97
CA THR A 143 3.25 1.83 -8.50
C THR A 143 1.89 2.50 -8.42
N LEU A 144 0.87 1.75 -8.79
CA LEU A 144 -0.53 2.14 -8.71
C LEU A 144 -1.25 1.08 -7.91
N GLN A 145 -1.91 1.48 -6.83
CA GLN A 145 -2.79 0.63 -6.04
C GLN A 145 -4.19 1.20 -6.10
N VAL A 146 -5.19 0.37 -6.39
CA VAL A 146 -6.58 0.77 -6.51
C VAL A 146 -7.43 -0.10 -5.60
N TRP A 147 -8.24 0.55 -4.75
CA TRP A 147 -9.25 -0.10 -3.94
C TRP A 147 -10.64 0.34 -4.39
N ARG A 148 -11.55 -0.61 -4.56
CA ARG A 148 -12.97 -0.40 -4.84
C ARG A 148 -13.80 -0.83 -3.63
N TYR A 149 -14.67 0.06 -3.16
CA TYR A 149 -15.52 -0.19 -1.99
C TYR A 149 -17.01 -0.22 -2.35
N PRO A 150 -17.84 -0.92 -1.55
CA PRO A 150 -19.28 -1.01 -1.81
C PRO A 150 -20.05 0.30 -1.55
N ASN A 151 -19.43 1.28 -0.87
CA ASN A 151 -20.02 2.59 -0.60
C ASN A 151 -18.95 3.63 -0.23
N SER A 152 -19.33 4.90 -0.35
CA SER A 152 -18.42 6.04 -0.18
C SER A 152 -17.85 6.10 1.24
N ARG A 153 -18.66 5.83 2.27
CA ARG A 153 -18.20 5.80 3.66
C ARG A 153 -17.00 4.88 3.86
N ARG A 154 -17.03 3.66 3.31
CA ARG A 154 -15.89 2.72 3.40
C ARG A 154 -14.66 3.20 2.63
N ALA A 155 -14.86 3.83 1.47
CA ALA A 155 -13.77 4.46 0.71
C ALA A 155 -13.13 5.62 1.51
N THR A 156 -13.94 6.50 2.10
CA THR A 156 -13.48 7.60 2.96
C THR A 156 -12.72 7.08 4.19
N GLU A 157 -13.23 6.04 4.87
CA GLU A 157 -12.53 5.38 6.00
C GLU A 157 -11.15 4.85 5.57
N ARG A 158 -11.04 4.24 4.38
CA ARG A 158 -9.76 3.77 3.85
C ARG A 158 -8.83 4.93 3.55
N PHE A 159 -9.31 5.98 2.87
CA PHE A 159 -8.53 7.16 2.53
C PHE A 159 -7.95 7.83 3.78
N GLN A 160 -8.78 8.02 4.81
CA GLN A 160 -8.34 8.57 6.09
C GLN A 160 -7.28 7.69 6.75
N ARG A 161 -7.49 6.36 6.78
CA ARG A 161 -6.49 5.43 7.32
C ARG A 161 -5.16 5.51 6.56
N LEU A 162 -5.18 5.58 5.23
CA LEU A 162 -3.95 5.73 4.45
C LEU A 162 -3.23 7.03 4.83
N ARG A 163 -3.95 8.15 4.93
CA ARG A 163 -3.40 9.45 5.33
C ARG A 163 -2.72 9.39 6.69
N GLU A 164 -3.31 8.71 7.66
CA GLU A 164 -2.76 8.52 9.01
C GLU A 164 -1.53 7.61 9.02
N THR A 165 -1.47 6.62 8.14
CA THR A 165 -0.37 5.65 8.10
C THR A 165 0.84 6.12 7.28
N TYR A 166 0.64 7.03 6.33
CA TYR A 166 1.71 7.49 5.44
C TYR A 166 2.58 8.53 6.16
N PRO A 167 3.90 8.36 6.19
CA PRO A 167 4.80 9.31 6.84
C PRO A 167 4.80 10.64 6.09
N ILE A 168 4.88 11.75 6.82
CA ILE A 168 5.03 13.10 6.25
C ILE A 168 3.89 13.41 5.24
N SER A 169 2.66 13.01 5.58
CA SER A 169 1.50 13.30 4.74
C SER A 169 1.04 14.76 4.89
N SER A 170 0.66 15.38 3.78
CA SER A 170 0.12 16.74 3.72
C SER A 170 -1.05 16.81 2.74
N ASP A 171 -2.00 17.70 2.99
CA ASP A 171 -3.08 17.96 2.02
C ASP A 171 -2.47 18.42 0.69
N SER A 172 -2.97 17.86 -0.41
CA SER A 172 -2.48 18.23 -1.74
C SER A 172 -2.95 19.64 -2.09
N ILE A 173 -2.05 20.47 -2.62
CA ILE A 173 -2.39 21.80 -3.15
C ILE A 173 -3.23 21.67 -4.43
N VAL A 174 -2.88 20.69 -5.27
CA VAL A 174 -3.63 20.35 -6.50
C VAL A 174 -4.51 19.15 -6.21
N VAL A 175 -5.82 19.38 -6.16
CA VAL A 175 -6.77 18.31 -5.82
C VAL A 175 -6.99 17.41 -7.04
N VAL A 176 -6.64 16.13 -6.88
CA VAL A 176 -7.03 15.03 -7.79
C VAL A 176 -8.21 14.27 -7.16
N GLY A 177 -9.20 13.88 -7.96
CA GLY A 177 -10.46 13.31 -7.46
C GLY A 177 -11.29 14.31 -6.64
N ASP A 178 -12.03 13.83 -5.65
CA ASP A 178 -12.76 14.67 -4.69
C ASP A 178 -11.86 15.14 -3.54
N PHE A 179 -10.95 14.26 -3.08
CA PHE A 179 -9.98 14.55 -2.03
C PHE A 179 -8.63 13.92 -2.34
N SER A 180 -7.54 14.59 -2.00
CA SER A 180 -6.19 14.02 -2.17
C SER A 180 -5.19 14.54 -1.12
N PHE A 181 -4.19 13.72 -0.84
CA PHE A 181 -3.04 14.09 -0.03
C PHE A 181 -1.76 13.57 -0.69
N THR A 182 -0.65 14.23 -0.39
CA THR A 182 0.69 13.83 -0.82
C THR A 182 1.51 13.33 0.36
N ALA A 183 2.49 12.48 0.10
CA ALA A 183 3.49 12.06 1.07
C ALA A 183 4.83 11.86 0.36
N GLU A 184 5.94 12.08 1.07
CA GLU A 184 7.29 11.86 0.53
C GLU A 184 8.18 11.21 1.59
N PHE A 185 8.81 10.08 1.25
CA PHE A 185 9.70 9.35 2.15
C PHE A 185 10.64 8.45 1.34
N ALA A 186 11.91 8.38 1.75
CA ALA A 186 12.94 7.51 1.16
C ALA A 186 12.97 7.55 -0.37
N ASP A 187 13.04 8.76 -0.91
CA ASP A 187 13.08 9.02 -2.36
C ASP A 187 11.86 8.50 -3.14
N ILE A 188 10.73 8.33 -2.46
CA ILE A 188 9.44 7.98 -3.07
C ILE A 188 8.47 9.12 -2.81
N ARG A 189 7.90 9.64 -3.91
CA ARG A 189 6.79 10.60 -3.90
C ARG A 189 5.48 9.88 -4.09
N GLN A 190 4.49 10.24 -3.29
CA GLN A 190 3.22 9.54 -3.27
C GLN A 190 2.07 10.55 -3.32
N LEU A 191 1.05 10.20 -4.09
CA LEU A 191 -0.23 10.91 -4.09
C LEU A 191 -1.34 9.87 -3.92
N VAL A 192 -2.19 10.10 -2.92
CA VAL A 192 -3.37 9.29 -2.68
C VAL A 192 -4.59 10.15 -2.90
N PHE A 193 -5.57 9.65 -3.65
CA PHE A 193 -6.83 10.34 -3.88
C PHE A 193 -8.04 9.44 -3.69
N LEU A 194 -9.16 10.09 -3.40
CA LEU A 194 -10.49 9.50 -3.22
C LEU A 194 -11.40 10.02 -4.32
N GLU A 195 -12.03 9.10 -5.04
CA GLU A 195 -13.14 9.39 -5.97
C GLU A 195 -14.42 8.86 -5.30
N GLU A 196 -15.12 9.75 -4.59
CA GLU A 196 -16.29 9.39 -3.77
C GLU A 196 -17.44 8.87 -4.63
N ARG A 197 -17.63 9.43 -5.82
CA ARG A 197 -18.72 9.02 -6.73
C ARG A 197 -18.57 7.58 -7.18
N LEU A 198 -17.34 7.13 -7.37
CA LEU A 198 -17.02 5.76 -7.79
C LEU A 198 -16.73 4.84 -6.60
N ASN A 199 -16.64 5.36 -5.38
CA ASN A 199 -16.21 4.63 -4.18
C ASN A 199 -14.80 4.02 -4.34
N HIS A 200 -13.90 4.71 -5.05
CA HIS A 200 -12.53 4.27 -5.28
C HIS A 200 -11.53 5.06 -4.45
N VAL A 201 -10.51 4.37 -3.94
CA VAL A 201 -9.30 4.98 -3.38
C VAL A 201 -8.13 4.55 -4.23
N VAL A 202 -7.29 5.50 -4.62
CA VAL A 202 -6.12 5.24 -5.44
C VAL A 202 -4.89 5.78 -4.74
N ALA A 203 -3.85 4.96 -4.63
CA ALA A 203 -2.53 5.38 -4.19
C ALA A 203 -1.54 5.20 -5.35
N LEU A 204 -0.94 6.31 -5.77
CA LEU A 204 0.14 6.33 -6.73
C LEU A 204 1.45 6.63 -5.98
N ALA A 205 2.46 5.80 -6.18
CA ALA A 205 3.82 6.07 -5.70
C ALA A 205 4.78 6.10 -6.89
N CYS A 206 5.74 7.02 -6.86
CA CYS A 206 6.75 7.16 -7.88
C CYS A 206 8.11 7.43 -7.24
N ASP A 207 9.11 6.66 -7.67
CA ASP A 207 10.51 6.88 -7.34
C ASP A 207 10.98 8.25 -7.86
N THR A 208 11.82 8.97 -7.12
CA THR A 208 12.34 10.27 -7.56
C THR A 208 13.16 10.20 -8.84
N GLU A 209 13.73 9.04 -9.16
CA GLU A 209 14.42 8.82 -10.44
C GLU A 209 13.45 8.85 -11.62
N VAL A 210 12.21 8.40 -11.40
CA VAL A 210 11.16 8.36 -12.44
C VAL A 210 10.31 9.62 -12.44
N CYS A 211 9.97 10.16 -11.27
CA CYS A 211 9.26 11.43 -11.09
C CYS A 211 10.13 12.39 -10.25
N PRO A 212 11.04 13.14 -10.89
CA PRO A 212 11.88 14.16 -10.24
C PRO A 212 11.12 15.20 -9.42
N SER A 213 9.84 15.43 -9.72
CA SER A 213 8.98 16.41 -9.06
C SER A 213 7.62 15.83 -8.65
N MET A 214 6.97 16.47 -7.68
CA MET A 214 5.59 16.12 -7.30
C MET A 214 4.59 16.44 -8.42
N ASP A 215 4.88 17.41 -9.28
CA ASP A 215 4.01 17.79 -10.40
C ASP A 215 3.81 16.64 -11.40
N GLU A 216 4.84 15.82 -11.62
CA GLU A 216 4.77 14.63 -12.47
C GLU A 216 3.89 13.54 -11.84
N VAL A 217 3.97 13.37 -10.51
CA VAL A 217 3.09 12.45 -9.76
C VAL A 217 1.64 12.91 -9.83
N VAL A 218 1.40 14.22 -9.70
CA VAL A 218 0.08 14.84 -9.86
C VAL A 218 -0.47 14.60 -11.27
N ALA A 219 0.35 14.80 -12.31
CA ALA A 219 -0.06 14.59 -13.69
C ALA A 219 -0.42 13.13 -13.99
N LEU A 220 0.35 12.18 -13.45
CA LEU A 220 0.05 10.75 -13.54
C LEU A 220 -1.25 10.40 -12.81
N ALA A 221 -1.44 10.91 -11.59
CA ALA A 221 -2.65 10.66 -10.81
C ALA A 221 -3.90 11.24 -11.46
N ASP A 222 -3.81 12.45 -12.01
CA ASP A 222 -4.87 13.10 -12.79
C ASP A 222 -5.22 12.31 -14.06
N ARG A 223 -4.23 11.69 -14.71
CA ARG A 223 -4.48 10.77 -15.82
C ARG A 223 -5.20 9.49 -15.40
N VAL A 224 -4.83 8.91 -14.27
CA VAL A 224 -5.51 7.76 -13.69
C VAL A 224 -6.95 8.12 -13.31
N SER A 225 -7.15 9.24 -12.61
CA SER A 225 -8.48 9.71 -12.19
C SER A 225 -9.44 9.88 -13.36
N ARG A 226 -8.98 10.39 -14.51
CA ARG A 226 -9.81 10.51 -15.73
C ARG A 226 -10.20 9.19 -16.39
N ARG A 227 -9.53 8.09 -16.05
CA ARG A 227 -9.73 6.76 -16.67
C ARG A 227 -10.42 5.76 -15.74
N LEU A 228 -10.59 6.10 -14.47
CA LEU A 228 -11.47 5.38 -13.53
C LEU A 228 -12.93 5.45 -14.00
#